data_AF-A0A2T3LF51-F1
#
_entry.id   AF-A0A2T3LF51-F1
#
_cell.length_a   1.000
_cell.length_b   1.000
_cell.length_c   1.000
_cell.angle_alpha   90.00
_cell.angle_beta   90.00
_cell.angle_gamma   90.00
#
_symmetry.space_group_name_H-M   'P 1'
#
loop_
_entity.id
_entity.type
_entity.pdbx_description
1 polymer ?
#
loop_
_entity_poly.entity_id
_entity_poly.type
_entity_poly.pdbx_seq_one_letter_code
_entity_poly.pdbx_strand_id
1 'polypeptide(L)' 'MKKGEINEFDYSVTQRVRITAPIEIEVRGGGKIMTLVIAGQRVDVFKGMCIHLLKAQREYEKSAF' A
#
# COMPACT_ATOMS: atom_id res chain seq x y z
N MET A 1 8.27 -11.73 26.57
CA MET A 1 8.43 -11.26 25.18
C MET A 1 7.87 -9.85 25.09
N LYS A 2 8.69 -8.82 24.85
CA LYS A 2 8.17 -7.45 24.64
C LYS A 2 7.53 -7.43 23.25
N LYS A 3 6.22 -7.18 23.19
CA LYS A 3 5.47 -6.97 21.96
C LYS A 3 6.05 -5.70 21.32
N GLY A 4 6.87 -5.87 20.27
CA GLY A 4 7.38 -4.73 19.53
C GLY A 4 6.21 -4.09 18.79
N GLU A 5 5.75 -2.94 19.26
CA GLU A 5 4.86 -2.10 18.47
C GLU A 5 5.67 -1.59 17.28
N ILE A 6 5.29 -2.00 16.08
CA ILE A 6 5.88 -1.48 14.84
C ILE A 6 5.19 -0.14 14.60
N ASN A 7 5.90 0.96 14.85
CA ASN A 7 5.40 2.28 14.53
C ASN A 7 5.56 2.53 13.02
N GLU A 8 4.45 2.79 12.34
CA GLU A 8 4.40 2.96 10.89
C GLU A 8 5.13 4.21 10.39
N PHE A 9 5.23 5.20 11.26
CA PHE A 9 5.86 6.48 10.98
C PHE A 9 7.38 6.42 11.04
N ASP A 10 7.96 5.38 11.64
CA ASP A 10 9.40 5.13 11.63
C ASP A 10 9.91 4.73 10.24
N TYR A 11 8.98 4.34 9.34
CA TYR A 11 9.28 4.00 7.96
C TYR A 11 8.86 5.12 7.03
N SER A 12 9.81 5.64 6.25
CA SER A 12 9.54 6.60 5.18
C SER A 12 8.71 5.97 4.07
N VAL A 13 7.91 6.82 3.40
CA VAL A 13 7.15 6.42 2.20
C VAL A 13 8.15 6.18 1.08
N THR A 14 8.22 4.94 0.61
CA THR A 14 9.07 4.53 -0.50
C THR A 14 8.35 4.65 -1.84
N GLN A 15 7.05 4.43 -1.87
CA GLN A 15 6.26 4.48 -3.10
C GLN A 15 4.80 4.79 -2.79
N ARG A 16 4.15 5.54 -3.68
CA ARG A 16 2.69 5.68 -3.70
C ARG A 16 2.19 5.23 -5.06
N VAL A 17 1.28 4.26 -5.07
CA VAL A 17 0.72 3.67 -6.30
C VAL A 17 -0.75 4.03 -6.38
N ARG A 18 -1.17 4.73 -7.42
CA ARG A 18 -2.59 4.98 -7.68
C ARG A 18 -3.17 3.78 -8.41
N ILE A 19 -4.19 3.15 -7.83
CA ILE A 19 -4.89 2.01 -8.43
C ILE A 19 -6.06 2.55 -9.28
N THR A 20 -6.88 3.42 -8.68
CA THR A 20 -7.96 4.13 -9.37
C THR A 20 -8.21 5.45 -8.64
N ALA A 21 -8.94 6.40 -9.22
CA ALA A 21 -9.45 7.52 -8.41
C ALA A 21 -10.66 7.01 -7.61
N PRO A 22 -10.70 7.06 -6.26
CA PRO A 22 -9.80 7.75 -5.31
C PRO A 22 -8.94 6.81 -4.43
N ILE A 23 -8.54 5.64 -4.94
CA ILE A 23 -7.82 4.58 -4.22
C ILE A 23 -6.32 4.57 -4.56
N GLU A 24 -5.50 4.72 -3.53
CA GLU A 24 -4.04 4.73 -3.60
C GLU A 24 -3.46 3.76 -2.57
N ILE A 25 -2.29 3.20 -2.84
CA ILE A 25 -1.54 2.37 -1.91
C ILE A 25 -0.25 3.07 -1.57
N GLU A 26 -0.05 3.33 -0.28
CA GLU A 26 1.19 3.87 0.25
C GLU A 26 2.06 2.73 0.74
N VAL A 27 3.26 2.61 0.16
CA VAL A 27 4.25 1.60 0.51
C VAL A 27 5.37 2.27 1.28
N ARG A 28 5.65 1.80 2.49
CA ARG A 28 6.71 2.31 3.38
C ARG A 28 7.76 1.25 3.67
N GLY A 29 8.99 1.69 3.92
CA GLY A 29 10.08 0.83 4.35
C GLY A 29 10.39 -0.33 3.39
N GLY A 30 10.25 -0.09 2.07
CA GLY A 30 10.50 -1.11 1.05
C GLY A 30 9.45 -2.22 1.00
N GLY A 31 8.21 -1.94 1.41
CA GLY A 31 7.11 -2.91 1.40
C GLY A 31 6.89 -3.63 2.73
N LYS A 32 7.53 -3.19 3.81
CA LYS A 32 7.24 -3.67 5.17
C LYS A 32 5.82 -3.29 5.59
N ILE A 33 5.43 -2.05 5.29
CA ILE A 33 4.12 -1.50 5.59
C ILE A 33 3.45 -1.07 4.28
N MET A 34 2.18 -1.44 4.14
CA MET A 34 1.36 -1.10 2.99
C MET A 34 0.01 -0.62 3.52
N THR A 35 -0.29 0.65 3.29
CA THR A 35 -1.52 1.29 3.78
C THR A 35 -2.39 1.65 2.59
N LEU A 36 -3.67 1.31 2.66
CA LEU A 36 -4.64 1.74 1.65
C LEU A 36 -5.08 3.17 1.99
N VAL A 37 -5.07 4.03 0.99
CA VAL A 37 -5.53 5.41 1.10
C VAL A 37 -6.73 5.58 0.19
N ILE A 38 -7.90 5.86 0.77
CA ILE A 38 -9.15 6.08 0.04
C ILE A 38 -9.57 7.52 0.29
N ALA A 39 -9.66 8.32 -0.78
CA ALA A 39 -10.04 9.74 -0.69
C ALA A 39 -9.19 10.53 0.33
N GLY A 40 -7.90 10.20 0.44
CA GLY A 40 -6.97 10.82 1.39
C GLY A 40 -7.02 10.24 2.82
N GLN A 41 -7.96 9.35 3.13
CA GLN A 41 -8.05 8.67 4.42
C GLN A 41 -7.29 7.36 4.42
N ARG A 42 -6.50 7.10 5.46
CA ARG A 42 -5.82 5.82 5.66
C ARG A 42 -6.81 4.80 6.19
N VAL A 43 -6.84 3.64 5.55
CA VAL A 43 -7.70 2.51 5.91
C VAL A 43 -6.81 1.33 6.25
N ASP A 44 -7.04 0.78 7.45
CA ASP A 44 -6.36 -0.41 7.90
C ASP A 44 -6.89 -1.61 7.13
N VAL A 45 -6.01 -2.21 6.33
CA VAL A 45 -6.30 -3.41 5.56
C VAL A 45 -5.20 -4.42 5.75
N PHE A 46 -5.53 -5.69 5.56
CA PHE A 46 -4.50 -6.73 5.54
C PHE A 46 -3.53 -6.46 4.40
N LYS A 47 -2.24 -6.61 4.68
CA LYS A 47 -1.16 -6.48 3.69
C LYS A 47 -1.41 -7.29 2.42
N GLY A 48 -2.00 -8.48 2.54
CA GLY A 48 -2.37 -9.33 1.40
C GLY A 48 -3.29 -8.62 0.40
N MET A 49 -4.24 -7.83 0.88
CA MET A 49 -5.15 -7.05 0.02
C MET A 49 -4.38 -6.01 -0.81
N CYS A 50 -3.46 -5.27 -0.17
CA CYS A 50 -2.59 -4.31 -0.88
C CYS A 50 -1.74 -4.99 -1.96
N ILE A 51 -1.20 -6.18 -1.68
CA ILE A 51 -0.42 -6.96 -2.65
C ILE A 51 -1.28 -7.37 -3.84
N HIS A 52 -2.50 -7.85 -3.60
CA HIS A 52 -3.43 -8.23 -4.67
C HIS A 52 -3.79 -7.04 -5.57
N LEU A 53 -4.11 -5.89 -4.98
CA LEU A 53 -4.41 -4.67 -5.73
C LEU A 53 -3.20 -4.19 -6.55
N LEU A 54 -2.00 -4.19 -5.97
CA LEU A 54 -0.78 -3.84 -6.70
C LEU A 54 -0.52 -4.80 -7.87
N LYS A 55 -0.76 -6.10 -7.70
CA LYS A 55 -0.61 -7.09 -8.76
C LYS A 55 -1.60 -6.86 -9.89
N ALA A 56 -2.88 -6.66 -9.55
CA ALA A 56 -3.94 -6.38 -10.52
C ALA A 56 -3.66 -5.10 -11.31
N GLN A 57 -3.20 -4.04 -10.65
CA GLN A 57 -2.83 -2.79 -11.32
C GLN A 57 -1.68 -3.00 -12.31
N ARG A 58 -0.64 -3.73 -11.93
CA ARG A 58 0.49 -4.04 -12.82
C ARG A 58 0.07 -4.90 -14.01
N GLU A 59 -0.85 -5.84 -13.81
CA GLU A 59 -1.39 -6.65 -14.90
C GLU A 59 -2.20 -5.79 -15.87
N TYR A 60 -3.04 -4.89 -15.35
CA TYR A 60 -3.77 -3.93 -16.16
C TYR A 60 -2.84 -3.02 -16.98
N GLU A 61 -1.80 -2.46 -16.36
CA GLU A 61 -0.79 -1.63 -17.04
C GLU A 61 -0.05 -2.39 -18.14
N LYS A 62 0.19 -3.70 -17.95
CA LYS A 62 0.80 -4.56 -18.99
C LYS A 62 -0.15 -4.92 -20.13
N SER A 63 -1.45 -4.94 -19.89
CA SER A 63 -2.45 -5.27 -20.92
C SER A 63 -2.96 -4.04 -21.68
N ALA A 64 -2.80 -2.84 -21.11
CA ALA A 64 -3.18 -1.58 -21.73
C ALA A 64 -2.14 -1.03 -22.73
N PHE A 65 -0.96 -1.65 -22.79
CA PHE A 65 0.15 -1.37 -23.72
C PHE A 65 0.53 -2.65 -24.47
#